data_AF-A0A4Y2WEN0-F1
#
_entry.id   AF-A0A4Y2WEN0-F1
#
_cell.length_a   1.000
_cell.length_b   1.000
_cell.length_c   1.000
_cell.angle_alpha   90.00
_cell.angle_beta   90.00
_cell.angle_gamma   90.00
#
_symmetry.space_group_name_H-M   'P 1'
#
loop_
_entity.id
_entity.type
_entity.pdbx_description
1 polymer ?
#
loop_
_entity_poly.entity_id
_entity_poly.type
_entity_poly.pdbx_seq_one_letter_code
_entity_poly.pdbx_strand_id
1 'polypeptide(L)' 'MDYFWTEGKKQLCLAEKEKDPFQQAVKYFEAVVLFILTSQQREEYSKDTDSVYNIYSVTLKLTV' A
#
# COMPACT_ATOMS: atom_id res chain seq x y z
N MET A 1 -10.70 2.80 10.01
CA MET A 1 -9.71 3.48 9.16
C MET A 1 -8.47 2.65 8.88
N ASP A 2 -8.00 1.82 9.82
CA ASP A 2 -6.69 1.14 9.65
C ASP A 2 -6.71 -0.20 8.90
N TYR A 3 -7.85 -0.69 8.42
CA TYR A 3 -7.92 -2.02 7.81
C TYR A 3 -7.04 -2.14 6.57
N PHE A 4 -7.27 -1.29 5.56
CA PHE A 4 -6.49 -1.33 4.30
C PHE A 4 -5.00 -1.05 4.54
N TRP A 5 -4.69 -0.13 5.45
CA TRP A 5 -3.31 0.19 5.83
C TRP A 5 -2.59 -0.99 6.48
N THR A 6 -3.27 -1.64 7.44
CA THR A 6 -2.71 -2.78 8.17
C THR A 6 -2.52 -3.97 7.23
N GLU A 7 -3.50 -4.24 6.37
CA GLU A 7 -3.43 -5.35 5.44
C GLU A 7 -2.37 -5.10 4.35
N GLY A 8 -2.24 -3.86 3.86
CA GLY A 8 -1.21 -3.48 2.90
C GLY A 8 0.20 -3.69 3.46
N LYS A 9 0.44 -3.36 4.73
CA LYS A 9 1.73 -3.63 5.41
C LYS A 9 2.01 -5.13 5.54
N LYS A 10 0.99 -5.96 5.79
CA LYS A 10 1.19 -7.41 5.85
C LYS A 10 1.61 -7.95 4.49
N GLN A 11 0.93 -7.53 3.40
CA GLN A 11 1.27 -7.96 2.06
C GLN A 11 2.69 -7.53 1.66
N LEU A 12 3.09 -6.31 2.02
CA LEU A 12 4.45 -5.84 1.82
C LEU A 12 5.49 -6.73 2.54
N CYS A 13 5.26 -7.03 3.82
CA CYS A 13 6.14 -7.91 4.60
C CYS A 13 6.19 -9.35 4.05
N LEU A 14 5.10 -9.84 3.47
CA LEU A 14 5.07 -11.14 2.78
C LEU A 14 5.85 -11.08 1.45
N ALA A 15 5.75 -9.98 0.70
CA ALA A 15 6.48 -9.77 -0.55
C ALA A 15 8.00 -9.73 -0.31
N GLU A 16 8.47 -9.02 0.73
CA GLU A 16 9.89 -8.93 1.08
C GLU A 16 10.53 -10.28 1.46
N LYS A 17 9.72 -11.25 1.88
CA LYS A 17 10.16 -12.60 2.27
C LYS A 17 9.98 -13.64 1.17
N GLU A 18 9.24 -13.30 0.10
CA GLU A 18 8.97 -14.19 -1.01
C GLU A 18 10.20 -14.36 -1.90
N LYS A 19 10.48 -15.60 -2.31
CA LYS A 19 11.63 -15.95 -3.14
C LYS A 19 11.27 -16.12 -4.60
N ASP A 20 10.03 -16.54 -4.89
CA ASP A 20 9.55 -16.63 -6.27
C ASP A 20 9.24 -15.21 -6.80
N PRO A 21 9.93 -14.75 -7.87
CA PRO A 21 9.79 -13.36 -8.34
C PRO A 21 8.38 -13.00 -8.79
N PHE A 22 7.62 -13.96 -9.34
CA PHE A 22 6.25 -13.71 -9.78
C PHE A 22 5.32 -13.56 -8.57
N GLN A 23 5.41 -14.47 -7.60
CA GLN A 23 4.65 -14.41 -6.36
C GLN A 23 5.02 -13.18 -5.52
N GLN A 24 6.28 -12.75 -5.57
CA GLN A 24 6.74 -11.53 -4.92
C GLN A 24 6.10 -10.29 -5.58
N ALA A 25 6.10 -10.22 -6.91
CA ALA A 25 5.46 -9.13 -7.65
C ALA A 25 3.94 -9.07 -7.39
N VAL A 26 3.25 -10.22 -7.33
CA VAL A 26 1.81 -10.29 -6.99
C VAL A 26 1.55 -9.71 -5.60
N LYS A 27 2.36 -10.08 -4.60
CA LYS A 27 2.19 -9.55 -3.23
C LYS A 27 2.50 -8.05 -3.13
N TYR A 28 3.51 -7.56 -3.85
CA TYR A 28 3.75 -6.11 -3.96
C TYR A 28 2.56 -5.40 -4.61
N PHE A 29 1.97 -5.98 -5.66
CA PHE A 29 0.79 -5.41 -6.30
C PHE A 29 -0.41 -5.36 -5.37
N GLU A 30 -0.67 -6.42 -4.60
CA GLU A 30 -1.72 -6.44 -3.57
C GLU A 30 -1.50 -5.36 -2.50
N ALA A 31 -0.27 -5.18 -2.02
CA ALA A 31 0.08 -4.12 -1.08
C ALA A 31 -0.18 -2.71 -1.65
N VAL A 32 0.19 -2.49 -2.91
CA VAL A 32 -0.03 -1.22 -3.64
C VAL A 32 -1.52 -0.90 -3.74
N VAL A 33 -2.37 -1.86 -4.14
CA VAL A 33 -3.83 -1.67 -4.21
C VAL A 33 -4.40 -1.27 -2.84
N LEU A 34 -3.96 -1.92 -1.77
CA LEU A 34 -4.41 -1.61 -0.41
C LEU A 34 -3.98 -0.22 0.06
N PHE A 35 -2.78 0.24 -0.31
CA PHE A 35 -2.34 1.61 -0.02
C PHE A 35 -3.12 2.68 -0.80
N ILE A 36 -3.50 2.39 -2.05
CA ILE A 36 -4.39 3.29 -2.82
C ILE A 36 -5.76 3.38 -2.15
N LEU A 37 -6.36 2.25 -1.75
CA LEU A 37 -7.65 2.25 -1.03
C LEU A 37 -7.57 2.97 0.32
N THR A 38 -6.44 2.87 1.02
CA THR A 38 -6.18 3.63 2.25
C THR A 38 -6.17 5.14 1.97
N SER A 39 -5.55 5.55 0.87
CA SER A 39 -5.46 6.96 0.46
C SER A 39 -6.84 7.51 0.12
N GLN A 40 -7.61 6.80 -0.71
CA GLN A 40 -8.99 7.17 -1.06
C GLN A 40 -9.87 7.28 0.19
N GLN A 41 -9.80 6.30 1.10
CA GLN A 41 -10.54 6.37 2.35
C GLN A 41 -10.10 7.59 3.18
N ARG A 42 -8.81 7.92 3.25
CA ARG A 42 -8.36 9.12 3.96
C ARG A 42 -8.84 10.41 3.32
N GLU A 43 -8.89 10.50 1.99
CA GLU A 43 -9.47 11.67 1.30
C GLU A 43 -10.95 11.86 1.62
N GLU A 44 -11.72 10.78 1.69
CA GLU A 44 -13.17 10.83 1.95
C GLU A 44 -13.49 11.25 3.39
N TYR A 45 -12.67 10.85 4.36
CA TYR A 45 -12.96 11.01 5.79
C TYR A 45 -12.08 12.02 6.52
N SER A 46 -10.92 12.40 5.97
CA SER A 46 -10.02 13.40 6.54
C SER A 46 -9.64 14.44 5.49
N LYS A 47 -9.78 15.73 5.80
CA LYS A 47 -9.33 16.81 4.91
C LYS A 47 -7.81 17.04 5.00
N ASP A 48 -7.05 16.06 5.48
CA ASP A 48 -5.60 16.13 5.64
C ASP A 48 -4.90 15.57 4.39
N THR A 49 -4.69 16.48 3.44
CA THR A 49 -4.07 16.22 2.14
C THR A 49 -2.62 15.73 2.26
N ASP A 50 -1.87 16.18 3.26
CA ASP A 50 -0.46 15.81 3.42
C ASP A 50 -0.31 14.31 3.76
N SER A 51 -1.27 13.78 4.51
CA SER A 51 -1.29 12.36 4.87
C SER A 51 -1.61 11.45 3.68
N VAL A 52 -2.40 11.93 2.73
CA VAL A 52 -2.77 11.22 1.49
C VAL A 52 -1.59 11.18 0.51
N TYR A 53 -0.94 12.34 0.28
CA TYR A 53 0.24 12.42 -0.59
C TYR A 53 1.40 11.52 -0.12
N ASN A 54 1.59 11.41 1.19
CA ASN A 54 2.60 10.51 1.74
C ASN A 54 2.34 9.03 1.38
N ILE A 55 1.09 8.58 1.38
CA ILE A 55 0.76 7.19 1.04
C ILE A 55 0.99 6.93 -0.46
N TYR A 56 0.61 7.87 -1.33
CA TYR A 56 0.92 7.76 -2.76
C TYR A 56 2.43 7.75 -3.03
N SER A 57 3.21 8.57 -2.32
CA SER A 57 4.67 8.59 -2.44
C SER A 57 5.31 7.25 -2.05
N VAL A 58 4.87 6.63 -0.95
CA VAL A 58 5.33 5.31 -0.52
C VAL A 58 4.96 4.25 -1.56
N THR A 59 3.75 4.33 -2.11
CA THR A 59 3.25 3.39 -3.12
C THR A 59 4.09 3.44 -4.41
N LEU A 60 4.43 4.64 -4.89
CA LEU A 60 5.26 4.82 -6.09
C LEU A 60 6.68 4.25 -5.94
N LYS A 61 7.23 4.22 -4.73
CA LYS A 61 8.55 3.63 -4.46
C LYS A 61 8.58 2.10 -4.59
N LEU A 62 7.42 1.45 -4.58
CA LEU A 62 7.30 -0.01 -4.73
C LEU A 62 7.18 -0.45 -6.20
N THR A 63 7.05 0.50 -7.13
CA THR A 63 6.90 0.24 -8.57
C THR A 63 8.20 0.41 -9.38
N VAL A 64 9.33 0.72 -8.73
CA VAL A 64 10.65 0.94 -9.34
C VAL A 64 11.67 0.03 -8.68
#